data_AF-A0A8X6LMF0-F1
#
_entry.id   AF-A0A8X6LMF0-F1
#
_cell.length_a   1.000
_cell.length_b   1.000
_cell.length_c   1.000
_cell.angle_alpha   90.00
_cell.angle_beta   90.00
_cell.angle_gamma   90.00
#
_symmetry.space_group_name_H-M   'P 1'
#
loop_
_entity.id
_entity.type
_entity.pdbx_description
1 polymer ?
#
loop_
_entity_poly.entity_id
_entity_poly.type
_entity_poly.pdbx_seq_one_letter_code
_entity_poly.pdbx_strand_id
1 'polypeptide(L)'
;MYSVISALFCDITSESLYFAYGYELKSLTMRVSVVCIKKFMSYLFHTTFPSLVTVLFCYLCLHFSFCFNCLTQKVLLYSPEEFGPSEQKEILRQKAKIDDILENLQDIFSLPSVLVTITHFFTCCSAVCMSVIGGNYSNTSALKSVFYGTPNLVSLLVLLWIAGSIPVEQHKLKVAFYKRAHSRFLTIFTSEEPQCKREILEKTDFVLNGCSIFSYTRSSILAVLGTLLTYTLLIYQN
;
A
#
# COMPACT_ATOMS: atom_id res chain seq x y z
N MET A 1 -11.60 19.91 3.71
CA MET A 1 -12.90 20.47 4.18
C MET A 1 -13.49 21.53 3.24
N TYR A 2 -12.75 22.55 2.78
CA TYR A 2 -13.31 23.64 1.95
C TYR A 2 -13.86 23.20 0.57
N SER A 3 -13.28 22.17 -0.06
CA SER A 3 -13.79 21.60 -1.32
C SER A 3 -15.17 20.92 -1.16
N VAL A 4 -15.43 20.31 0.01
CA VAL A 4 -16.68 19.62 0.30
C VAL A 4 -17.83 20.61 0.49
N ILE A 5 -17.57 21.75 1.12
CA ILE A 5 -18.56 22.82 1.31
C ILE A 5 -18.87 23.47 -0.05
N SER A 6 -17.87 23.76 -0.88
CA SER A 6 -18.06 24.32 -2.22
C SER A 6 -18.87 23.38 -3.15
N ALA A 7 -18.62 22.07 -3.09
CA ALA A 7 -19.38 21.07 -3.85
C ALA A 7 -20.77 20.74 -3.25
N LEU A 8 -21.00 21.06 -1.98
CA LEU A 8 -22.32 20.98 -1.34
C LEU A 8 -23.21 22.14 -1.79
N PHE A 9 -22.69 23.37 -1.90
CA PHE A 9 -23.49 24.55 -2.20
C PHE A 9 -23.71 24.81 -3.71
N CYS A 10 -22.77 24.48 -4.59
CA CYS A 10 -22.92 24.75 -6.04
C CYS A 10 -23.92 23.84 -6.78
N ASP A 11 -24.28 22.68 -6.22
CA ASP A 11 -25.14 21.66 -6.86
C ASP A 11 -26.64 21.84 -6.51
N ILE A 12 -26.94 22.66 -5.48
CA ILE A 12 -28.28 22.82 -4.91
C ILE A 12 -29.16 23.78 -5.75
N THR A 13 -28.56 24.61 -6.61
CA THR A 13 -29.28 25.65 -7.38
C THR A 13 -29.79 25.20 -8.75
N SER A 14 -29.65 23.92 -9.10
CA SER A 14 -30.25 23.35 -10.31
C SER A 14 -31.65 22.81 -10.01
N GLU A 15 -32.70 23.42 -10.59
CA GLU A 15 -34.12 23.02 -10.51
C GLU A 15 -34.39 21.62 -11.11
N SER A 16 -33.80 20.58 -10.53
CA SER A 16 -34.06 19.19 -10.88
C SER A 16 -35.01 18.55 -9.87
N LEU A 17 -36.01 17.81 -10.36
CA LEU A 17 -36.89 16.97 -9.55
C LEU A 17 -36.04 15.91 -8.84
N TYR A 18 -35.92 16.01 -7.52
CA TYR A 18 -35.19 15.03 -6.71
C TYR A 18 -36.10 13.87 -6.32
N PHE A 19 -35.83 12.71 -6.90
CA PHE A 19 -36.47 11.45 -6.54
C PHE A 19 -35.61 10.70 -5.50
N ALA A 20 -36.24 10.25 -4.42
CA ALA A 20 -35.64 9.29 -3.48
C ALA A 20 -36.49 8.02 -3.48
N TYR A 21 -35.87 6.87 -3.80
CA TYR A 21 -36.54 5.57 -3.86
C TYR A 21 -37.82 5.56 -4.72
N GLY A 22 -37.84 6.29 -5.84
CA GLY A 22 -38.99 6.37 -6.76
C GLY A 22 -40.07 7.37 -6.38
N TYR A 23 -39.93 8.10 -5.26
CA TYR A 23 -40.88 9.13 -4.83
C TYR A 23 -40.33 10.54 -5.02
N GLU A 24 -41.17 11.43 -5.56
CA GLU A 24 -40.85 12.84 -5.67
C GLU A 24 -40.86 13.50 -4.29
N LEU A 25 -39.72 14.02 -3.85
CA LEU A 25 -39.63 14.73 -2.58
C LEU A 25 -40.19 16.13 -2.77
N LYS A 26 -41.32 16.48 -2.14
CA LYS A 26 -41.92 17.82 -2.27
C LYS A 26 -41.33 18.84 -1.29
N SER A 27 -40.90 18.40 -0.11
CA SER A 27 -40.35 19.29 0.93
C SER A 27 -38.85 19.55 0.74
N LEU A 28 -38.46 20.83 0.74
CA LEU A 28 -37.06 21.26 0.64
C LEU A 28 -36.16 20.62 1.71
N THR A 29 -36.63 20.53 2.96
CA THR A 29 -35.87 19.93 4.06
C THR A 29 -35.52 18.47 3.80
N MET A 30 -36.46 17.65 3.33
CA MET A 30 -36.16 16.25 3.01
C MET A 30 -35.22 16.11 1.80
N ARG A 31 -35.33 16.97 0.78
CA ARG A 31 -34.38 16.98 -0.36
C ARG A 31 -32.97 17.23 0.14
N VAL A 32 -32.78 18.26 0.97
CA VAL A 32 -31.48 18.60 1.56
C VAL A 32 -30.96 17.45 2.43
N SER A 33 -31.79 16.86 3.31
CA SER A 33 -31.38 15.74 4.16
C SER A 33 -30.93 14.52 3.36
N VAL A 34 -31.68 14.11 2.32
CA VAL A 34 -31.32 12.94 1.49
C VAL A 34 -30.02 13.17 0.73
N VAL A 35 -29.83 14.36 0.14
CA VAL A 35 -28.57 14.70 -0.55
C VAL A 35 -27.39 14.74 0.42
N CYS A 36 -27.57 15.31 1.61
CA CYS A 36 -26.56 15.32 2.66
C CYS A 36 -26.19 13.92 3.10
N ILE A 37 -27.17 13.05 3.37
CA ILE A 37 -26.93 11.64 3.75
C ILE A 37 -26.21 10.90 2.62
N LYS A 38 -26.65 11.05 1.37
CA LYS A 38 -26.02 10.40 0.22
C LYS A 38 -24.57 10.86 0.03
N LYS A 39 -24.30 12.16 0.11
CA LYS A 39 -22.94 12.72 0.00
C LYS A 39 -22.07 12.30 1.18
N PHE A 40 -22.61 12.26 2.39
CA PHE A 40 -21.91 11.79 3.59
C PHE A 40 -21.54 10.31 3.51
N MET A 41 -22.49 9.44 3.14
CA MET A 41 -22.26 8.01 2.94
C MET A 41 -21.23 7.78 1.81
N SER A 42 -21.38 8.49 0.69
CA SER A 42 -20.41 8.44 -0.41
C SER A 42 -19.01 8.81 0.07
N TYR A 43 -18.85 9.88 0.85
CA TYR A 43 -17.56 10.29 1.39
C TYR A 43 -16.96 9.27 2.36
N LEU A 44 -17.76 8.74 3.29
CA LEU A 44 -17.32 7.74 4.26
C LEU A 44 -16.83 6.46 3.58
N PHE A 45 -17.65 5.87 2.71
CA PHE A 45 -17.35 4.59 2.09
C PHE A 45 -16.32 4.71 0.96
N HIS A 46 -16.34 5.81 0.21
CA HIS A 46 -15.51 5.95 -0.99
C HIS A 46 -14.16 6.63 -0.72
N THR A 47 -14.00 7.36 0.40
CA THR A 47 -12.78 8.13 0.67
C THR A 47 -12.17 7.80 2.03
N THR A 48 -12.96 7.80 3.11
CA THR A 48 -12.41 7.64 4.46
C THR A 48 -12.02 6.20 4.77
N PHE A 49 -12.91 5.24 4.50
CA PHE A 49 -12.67 3.84 4.81
C PHE A 49 -11.46 3.25 4.05
N PRO A 50 -11.31 3.43 2.72
CA PRO A 50 -10.11 3.00 2.00
C PRO A 50 -8.83 3.61 2.57
N SER A 51 -8.85 4.91 2.91
CA SER A 51 -7.69 5.60 3.47
C SER A 51 -7.27 5.04 4.83
N LEU A 52 -8.24 4.70 5.70
CA LEU A 52 -7.96 4.08 6.99
C LEU A 52 -7.37 2.67 6.82
N VAL A 53 -7.91 1.88 5.89
CA VAL A 53 -7.38 0.56 5.55
C VAL A 53 -5.94 0.69 5.02
N THR A 54 -5.67 1.66 4.14
CA THR A 54 -4.31 1.96 3.64
C THR A 54 -3.36 2.27 4.79
N VAL A 55 -3.75 3.17 5.70
CA VAL A 55 -2.91 3.57 6.84
C VAL A 55 -2.62 2.38 7.76
N LEU A 56 -3.63 1.60 8.09
CA LEU A 56 -3.49 0.40 8.93
C LEU A 56 -2.54 -0.61 8.27
N PHE A 57 -2.74 -0.90 6.99
CA PHE A 57 -1.90 -1.83 6.25
C PHE A 57 -0.45 -1.33 6.15
N CYS A 58 -0.24 -0.05 5.84
CA CYS A 58 1.09 0.56 5.83
C CYS A 58 1.77 0.50 7.21
N TYR A 59 1.03 0.76 8.29
CA TYR A 59 1.55 0.67 9.65
C TYR A 59 2.03 -0.75 9.98
N LEU A 60 1.23 -1.76 9.66
CA LEU A 60 1.59 -3.17 9.86
C LEU A 60 2.81 -3.55 9.04
N CYS A 61 2.86 -3.16 7.77
CA CYS A 61 4.02 -3.40 6.91
C CYS A 61 5.31 -2.73 7.44
N LEU A 62 5.23 -1.48 7.92
CA LEU A 62 6.35 -0.81 8.56
C LEU A 62 6.80 -1.53 9.84
N HIS A 63 5.87 -2.01 10.65
CA HIS A 63 6.17 -2.77 11.86
C HIS A 63 6.98 -4.04 11.54
N PHE A 64 6.56 -4.82 10.53
CA PHE A 64 7.30 -6.02 10.13
C PHE A 64 8.66 -5.70 9.52
N SER A 65 8.77 -4.66 8.69
CA SER A 65 10.06 -4.19 8.18
C SER A 65 11.01 -3.81 9.32
N PHE A 66 10.49 -3.15 10.37
CA PHE A 66 11.27 -2.85 11.58
C PHE A 66 11.70 -4.12 12.32
N CYS A 67 10.81 -5.10 12.51
CA CYS A 67 11.16 -6.38 13.14
C CYS A 67 12.28 -7.12 12.38
N PHE A 68 12.22 -7.18 11.04
CA PHE A 68 13.29 -7.76 10.22
C PHE A 68 14.60 -6.99 10.36
N ASN A 69 14.56 -5.66 10.39
CA ASN A 69 15.75 -4.84 10.62
C ASN A 69 16.34 -5.10 12.02
N CYS A 70 15.53 -5.18 13.07
CA CYS A 70 15.98 -5.53 14.42
C CYS A 70 16.67 -6.90 14.47
N LEU A 71 16.09 -7.92 13.83
CA LEU A 71 16.72 -9.23 13.69
C LEU A 71 18.05 -9.14 12.94
N THR A 72 18.09 -8.35 11.87
CA THR A 72 19.30 -8.14 11.08
C THR A 72 20.40 -7.51 11.92
N GLN A 73 20.08 -6.46 12.68
CA GLN A 73 21.04 -5.83 13.60
C GLN A 73 21.51 -6.80 14.68
N LYS A 74 20.60 -7.61 15.25
CA LYS A 74 20.96 -8.64 16.24
C LYS A 74 21.97 -9.65 15.67
N VAL A 75 21.77 -10.10 14.43
CA VAL A 75 22.72 -10.99 13.72
C VAL A 75 24.07 -10.32 13.50
N LEU A 76 24.08 -9.04 13.13
CA LEU A 76 25.31 -8.28 12.89
C LEU A 76 26.12 -8.03 14.17
N LEU A 77 25.47 -7.99 15.34
CA LEU A 77 26.12 -7.75 16.64
C LEU A 77 26.88 -8.98 17.17
N TYR A 78 26.40 -10.20 16.92
CA TYR A 78 27.10 -11.42 17.36
C TYR A 78 28.48 -11.50 16.75
N SER A 79 29.51 -11.90 17.50
CA SER A 79 30.81 -12.36 16.95
C SER A 79 30.65 -13.68 16.15
N PRO A 80 31.60 -14.08 15.27
CA PRO A 80 31.54 -15.40 14.63
C PRO A 80 31.49 -16.56 15.65
N GLU A 81 32.18 -16.38 16.77
CA GLU A 81 32.28 -17.34 17.88
C GLU A 81 30.99 -17.42 18.69
N GLU A 82 30.35 -16.28 18.92
CA GLU A 82 29.09 -16.16 19.67
C GLU A 82 27.87 -16.61 18.84
N PHE A 83 27.96 -16.62 17.50
CA PHE A 83 26.83 -16.97 16.63
C PHE A 83 26.59 -18.48 16.52
N GLY A 84 26.33 -19.12 17.66
CA GLY A 84 26.18 -20.57 17.82
C GLY A 84 24.91 -21.18 17.24
N PRO A 85 24.82 -22.52 17.22
CA PRO A 85 23.62 -23.23 16.79
C PRO A 85 22.38 -22.82 17.61
N SER A 86 22.54 -22.54 18.91
CA SER A 86 21.48 -22.03 19.78
C SER A 86 20.95 -20.65 19.31
N GLU A 87 21.85 -19.73 19.01
CA GLU A 87 21.59 -18.36 18.60
C GLU A 87 20.97 -18.33 17.20
N GLN A 88 21.52 -19.14 16.29
CA GLN A 88 20.97 -19.38 14.96
C GLN A 88 19.54 -19.90 15.04
N LYS A 89 19.29 -20.93 15.85
CA LYS A 89 17.94 -21.50 16.05
C LYS A 89 16.97 -20.48 16.63
N GLU A 90 17.41 -19.63 17.56
CA GLU A 90 16.55 -18.59 18.12
C GLU A 90 16.20 -17.52 17.08
N ILE A 91 17.16 -17.05 16.28
CA ILE A 91 16.90 -16.11 15.18
C ILE A 91 15.93 -16.72 14.16
N LEU A 92 16.12 -17.99 13.80
CA LEU A 92 15.23 -18.70 12.88
C LEU A 92 13.82 -18.86 13.45
N ARG A 93 13.70 -19.16 14.75
CA ARG A 93 12.41 -19.24 15.43
C ARG A 93 11.69 -17.89 15.43
N GLN A 94 12.40 -16.80 15.67
CA GLN A 94 11.83 -15.44 15.62
C GLN A 94 11.40 -15.08 14.21
N LYS A 95 12.23 -15.39 13.20
CA LYS A 95 11.89 -15.22 11.79
C LYS A 95 10.63 -16.01 11.42
N ALA A 96 10.54 -17.29 11.79
CA ALA A 96 9.40 -18.14 11.48
C ALA A 96 8.08 -17.60 12.05
N LYS A 97 8.11 -17.04 13.27
CA LYS A 97 6.95 -16.37 13.86
C LYS A 97 6.53 -15.13 13.07
N ILE A 98 7.49 -14.33 12.59
CA ILE A 98 7.20 -13.15 11.78
C ILE A 98 6.62 -13.57 10.43
N ASP A 99 7.21 -14.57 9.78
CA ASP A 99 6.71 -15.13 8.51
C ASP A 99 5.24 -15.59 8.65
N ASP A 100 4.91 -16.34 9.71
CA ASP A 100 3.55 -16.85 9.97
C ASP A 100 2.52 -15.71 10.16
N ILE A 101 2.88 -14.67 10.91
CA ILE A 101 2.01 -13.50 11.08
C ILE A 101 1.87 -12.73 9.75
N LEU A 102 2.94 -12.66 8.96
CA LEU A 102 2.95 -11.97 7.67
C LEU A 102 2.10 -12.70 6.61
N GLU A 103 2.11 -14.04 6.63
CA GLU A 103 1.21 -14.87 5.83
C GLU A 103 -0.26 -14.59 6.20
N ASN A 104 -0.60 -14.59 7.49
CA ASN A 104 -1.93 -14.20 7.96
C ASN A 104 -2.34 -12.77 7.56
N LEU A 105 -1.40 -11.82 7.64
CA LEU A 105 -1.62 -10.45 7.18
C LEU A 105 -1.94 -10.41 5.69
N GLN A 106 -1.19 -11.15 4.87
CA GLN A 106 -1.41 -11.23 3.43
C GLN A 106 -2.80 -11.80 3.14
N ASP A 107 -3.22 -12.86 3.83
CA ASP A 107 -4.55 -13.45 3.62
C ASP A 107 -5.67 -12.46 3.92
N ILE A 108 -5.59 -11.76 5.05
CA ILE A 108 -6.60 -10.77 5.47
C ILE A 108 -6.63 -9.56 4.55
N PHE A 109 -5.47 -9.03 4.17
CA PHE A 109 -5.37 -7.76 3.46
C PHE A 109 -5.20 -7.89 1.95
N SER A 110 -5.04 -9.09 1.39
CA SER A 110 -4.85 -9.32 -0.05
C SER A 110 -5.90 -8.63 -0.91
N LEU A 111 -7.18 -8.88 -0.62
CA LEU A 111 -8.30 -8.29 -1.36
C LEU A 111 -8.49 -6.81 -1.02
N PRO A 112 -8.53 -6.39 0.25
CA PRO A 112 -8.60 -4.97 0.61
C PRO A 112 -7.49 -4.12 -0.02
N SER A 113 -6.25 -4.60 -0.02
CA SER A 113 -5.09 -3.85 -0.54
C SER A 113 -5.17 -3.68 -2.05
N VAL A 114 -5.68 -4.68 -2.79
CA VAL A 114 -5.91 -4.60 -4.23
C VAL A 114 -7.03 -3.59 -4.53
N LEU A 115 -8.17 -3.68 -3.86
CA LEU A 115 -9.30 -2.76 -4.07
C LEU A 115 -8.92 -1.30 -3.80
N VAL A 116 -8.19 -1.06 -2.72
CA VAL A 116 -7.63 0.25 -2.36
C VAL A 116 -6.68 0.76 -3.43
N THR A 117 -5.77 -0.11 -3.90
CA THR A 117 -4.79 0.21 -4.95
C THR A 117 -5.48 0.63 -6.25
N ILE A 118 -6.46 -0.16 -6.68
CA ILE A 118 -7.29 0.11 -7.86
C ILE A 118 -8.04 1.42 -7.71
N THR A 119 -8.63 1.67 -6.54
CA THR A 119 -9.39 2.89 -6.24
C THR A 119 -8.50 4.12 -6.33
N HIS A 120 -7.32 4.11 -5.71
CA HIS A 120 -6.37 5.23 -5.80
C HIS A 120 -5.89 5.43 -7.25
N PHE A 121 -5.60 4.35 -7.98
CA PHE A 121 -5.18 4.43 -9.38
C PHE A 121 -6.24 5.07 -10.28
N PHE A 122 -7.50 4.59 -10.22
CA PHE A 122 -8.60 5.18 -11.00
C PHE A 122 -8.89 6.62 -10.59
N THR A 123 -8.71 6.96 -9.31
CA THR A 123 -8.83 8.34 -8.84
C THR A 123 -7.76 9.23 -9.46
N CYS A 124 -6.51 8.74 -9.58
CA CYS A 124 -5.45 9.44 -10.29
C CYS A 124 -5.76 9.61 -11.78
N CYS A 125 -6.22 8.56 -12.47
CA CYS A 125 -6.65 8.65 -13.87
C CYS A 125 -7.80 9.67 -14.04
N SER A 126 -8.79 9.65 -13.15
CA SER A 126 -9.91 10.58 -13.19
C SER A 126 -9.46 12.04 -13.01
N ALA A 127 -8.50 12.28 -12.11
CA ALA A 127 -7.87 13.60 -11.96
C ALA A 127 -7.17 14.03 -13.26
N VAL A 128 -6.35 13.16 -13.87
CA VAL A 128 -5.72 13.46 -15.16
C VAL A 128 -6.77 13.83 -16.21
N CYS A 129 -7.84 13.04 -16.37
CA CYS A 129 -8.93 13.33 -17.30
C CYS A 129 -9.58 14.69 -17.02
N MET A 130 -9.86 15.01 -15.75
CA MET A 130 -10.41 16.32 -15.36
C MET A 130 -9.46 17.48 -15.67
N SER A 131 -8.15 17.28 -15.54
CA SER A 131 -7.15 18.30 -15.88
C SER A 131 -7.07 18.54 -17.38
N VAL A 132 -7.14 17.49 -18.20
CA VAL A 132 -7.03 17.61 -19.67
C VAL A 132 -8.33 18.16 -20.26
N ILE A 133 -9.49 17.60 -19.89
CA ILE A 133 -10.80 18.04 -20.40
C ILE A 133 -11.17 19.42 -19.85
N GLY A 134 -10.91 19.66 -18.55
CA GLY A 134 -11.22 20.92 -17.89
C GLY A 134 -10.20 22.04 -18.15
N GLY A 135 -9.02 21.71 -18.68
CA GLY A 135 -7.93 22.64 -19.00
C GLY A 135 -8.31 23.68 -20.07
N ASN A 136 -9.30 23.37 -20.92
CA ASN A 136 -9.83 24.32 -21.90
C ASN A 136 -10.78 25.38 -21.31
N TYR A 137 -11.21 25.26 -20.04
CA TYR A 137 -12.30 26.09 -19.49
C TYR A 137 -11.91 27.02 -18.33
N SER A 138 -10.84 26.79 -17.53
CA SER A 138 -10.39 27.73 -16.46
C SER A 138 -9.16 27.20 -15.68
N ASN A 139 -8.27 28.07 -15.18
CA ASN A 139 -7.23 27.69 -14.19
C ASN A 139 -7.80 27.03 -12.90
N THR A 140 -9.07 27.27 -12.58
CA THR A 140 -9.71 26.75 -11.37
C THR A 140 -10.04 25.25 -11.42
N SER A 141 -10.30 24.69 -12.61
CA SER A 141 -10.56 23.25 -12.79
C SER A 141 -9.26 22.44 -12.69
N ALA A 142 -8.18 22.94 -13.28
CA ALA A 142 -6.84 22.35 -13.17
C ALA A 142 -6.37 22.30 -11.71
N LEU A 143 -6.54 23.39 -10.95
CA LEU A 143 -6.22 23.43 -9.53
C LEU A 143 -7.02 22.39 -8.72
N LYS A 144 -8.34 22.31 -8.93
CA LYS A 144 -9.20 21.31 -8.25
C LYS A 144 -8.75 19.88 -8.53
N SER A 145 -8.36 19.60 -9.77
CA SER A 145 -7.86 18.28 -10.15
C SER A 145 -6.53 17.95 -9.48
N VAL A 146 -5.58 18.88 -9.44
CA VAL A 146 -4.29 18.69 -8.75
C VAL A 146 -4.51 18.36 -7.27
N PHE A 147 -5.38 19.12 -6.58
CA PHE A 147 -5.69 18.87 -5.17
C PHE A 147 -6.40 17.53 -4.93
N TYR A 148 -7.13 17.02 -5.93
CA TYR A 148 -7.83 15.74 -5.85
C TYR A 148 -6.91 14.54 -6.17
N GLY A 149 -6.10 14.64 -7.22
CA GLY A 149 -5.25 13.55 -7.71
C GLY A 149 -3.96 13.36 -6.91
N THR A 150 -3.31 14.44 -6.50
CA THR A 150 -1.98 14.38 -5.86
C THR A 150 -1.97 13.56 -4.57
N PRO A 151 -2.91 13.74 -3.62
CA PRO A 151 -2.92 12.95 -2.39
C PRO A 151 -3.13 11.46 -2.63
N ASN A 152 -3.94 11.10 -3.64
CA ASN A 152 -4.18 9.71 -4.02
C ASN A 152 -2.95 9.08 -4.66
N LEU A 153 -2.24 9.84 -5.50
CA LEU A 153 -0.97 9.40 -6.08
C LEU A 153 0.08 9.17 -4.99
N VAL A 154 0.25 10.12 -4.08
CA VAL A 154 1.18 10.00 -2.95
C VAL A 154 0.81 8.79 -2.08
N SER A 155 -0.47 8.61 -1.77
CA SER A 155 -0.93 7.46 -0.97
C SER A 155 -0.63 6.12 -1.64
N LEU A 156 -0.87 6.03 -2.96
CA LEU A 156 -0.55 4.84 -3.74
C LEU A 156 0.96 4.56 -3.78
N LEU A 157 1.79 5.59 -3.98
CA LEU A 157 3.24 5.46 -3.99
C LEU A 157 3.78 5.01 -2.63
N VAL A 158 3.30 5.63 -1.55
CA VAL A 158 3.67 5.27 -0.18
C VAL A 158 3.27 3.84 0.14
N LEU A 159 2.05 3.43 -0.23
CA LEU A 159 1.56 2.06 -0.07
C LEU A 159 2.48 1.05 -0.76
N LEU A 160 2.78 1.26 -2.05
CA LEU A 160 3.67 0.39 -2.82
C LEU A 160 5.09 0.37 -2.26
N TRP A 161 5.60 1.52 -1.81
CA TRP A 161 6.94 1.65 -1.25
C TRP A 161 7.08 0.90 0.08
N ILE A 162 6.12 1.09 0.98
CA ILE A 162 6.12 0.45 2.29
C ILE A 162 5.91 -1.05 2.16
N ALA A 163 4.91 -1.48 1.39
CA ALA A 163 4.65 -2.91 1.16
C ALA A 163 5.86 -3.59 0.50
N GLY A 164 6.52 -2.90 -0.45
CA GLY A 164 7.75 -3.37 -1.08
C GLY A 164 9.01 -3.27 -0.22
N SER A 165 8.95 -2.72 1.00
CA SER A 165 10.09 -2.67 1.92
C SER A 165 10.31 -3.99 2.66
N ILE A 166 9.24 -4.72 2.96
CA ILE A 166 9.30 -6.00 3.68
C ILE A 166 10.22 -7.02 2.97
N PRO A 167 10.03 -7.35 1.67
CA PRO A 167 10.90 -8.31 0.99
C PRO A 167 12.38 -7.87 1.00
N VAL A 168 12.63 -6.55 0.95
CA VAL A 168 13.99 -5.99 0.99
C VAL A 168 14.65 -6.21 2.35
N GLU A 169 13.94 -5.94 3.46
CA GLU A 169 14.48 -6.16 4.80
C GLU A 169 14.65 -7.65 5.13
N GLN A 170 13.73 -8.50 4.66
CA GLN A 170 13.88 -9.95 4.79
C GLN A 170 15.09 -10.48 4.03
N HIS A 171 15.35 -9.97 2.82
CA HIS A 171 16.54 -10.34 2.05
C HIS A 171 17.83 -9.91 2.77
N LYS A 172 17.86 -8.70 3.35
CA LYS A 172 19.00 -8.24 4.15
C LYS A 172 19.27 -9.14 5.35
N LEU A 173 18.22 -9.57 6.07
CA LEU A 173 18.36 -10.52 7.18
C LEU A 173 19.00 -11.84 6.69
N LYS A 174 18.50 -12.38 5.57
CA LYS A 174 19.01 -13.63 4.97
C LYS A 174 20.49 -13.51 4.61
N VAL A 175 20.89 -12.41 3.97
CA VAL A 175 22.29 -12.13 3.61
C VAL A 175 23.17 -11.96 4.86
N ALA A 176 22.72 -11.20 5.87
CA ALA A 176 23.46 -10.98 7.10
C ALA A 176 23.66 -12.29 7.88
N PHE A 177 22.60 -13.09 8.00
CA PHE A 177 22.63 -14.42 8.62
C PHE A 177 23.61 -15.33 7.90
N TYR A 178 23.51 -15.42 6.57
CA TYR A 178 24.40 -16.25 5.76
C TYR A 178 25.85 -15.85 5.92
N LYS A 179 26.15 -14.55 5.78
CA LYS A 179 27.52 -14.03 5.93
C LYS A 179 28.08 -14.39 7.30
N ARG A 180 27.27 -14.27 8.37
CA ARG A 180 27.73 -14.55 9.74
C ARG A 180 27.92 -16.04 10.01
N ALA A 181 26.96 -16.88 9.61
CA ALA A 181 27.07 -18.33 9.69
C ALA A 181 28.26 -18.86 8.88
N HIS A 182 28.52 -18.28 7.71
CA HIS A 182 29.65 -18.64 6.86
C HIS A 182 30.99 -18.22 7.48
N SER A 183 31.10 -17.01 8.05
CA SER A 183 32.31 -16.60 8.77
C SER A 183 32.61 -17.53 9.95
N ARG A 184 31.60 -17.91 10.74
CA ARG A 184 31.77 -18.90 11.82
C ARG A 184 32.31 -20.22 11.29
N PHE A 185 31.74 -20.72 10.20
CA PHE A 185 32.19 -21.98 9.59
C PHE A 185 33.67 -21.93 9.20
N LEU A 186 34.13 -20.80 8.63
CA LEU A 186 35.54 -20.61 8.29
C LEU A 186 36.45 -20.48 9.53
N THR A 187 35.95 -19.93 10.63
CA THR A 187 36.73 -19.67 11.85
C THR A 187 36.80 -20.87 12.80
N ILE A 188 35.74 -21.68 12.91
CA ILE A 188 35.56 -22.64 14.04
C ILE A 188 35.64 -24.12 13.60
N PHE A 189 35.95 -24.39 12.32
CA PHE A 189 35.96 -25.73 11.71
C PHE A 189 36.32 -26.89 12.66
N THR A 190 35.28 -27.45 13.28
CA THR A 190 35.25 -28.74 13.95
C THR A 190 33.98 -29.41 13.45
N SER A 191 34.22 -30.57 12.84
CA SER A 191 33.26 -31.42 12.15
C SER A 191 31.95 -31.60 12.92
N GLU A 192 30.87 -30.96 12.48
CA GLU A 192 29.46 -31.39 12.60
C GLU A 192 28.54 -30.16 12.42
N GLU A 193 27.97 -29.96 11.22
CA GLU A 193 26.61 -29.39 11.01
C GLU A 193 26.40 -29.02 9.52
N PRO A 194 26.04 -30.00 8.66
CA PRO A 194 25.59 -29.72 7.30
C PRO A 194 24.09 -29.40 7.21
N GLN A 195 23.32 -29.58 8.27
CA GLN A 195 21.85 -29.61 8.20
C GLN A 195 21.18 -28.21 8.25
N CYS A 196 21.75 -27.25 8.99
CA CYS A 196 21.17 -25.91 9.13
C CYS A 196 21.26 -25.06 7.83
N LYS A 197 22.18 -25.43 6.92
CA LYS A 197 22.36 -24.74 5.62
C LYS A 197 21.22 -24.97 4.62
N ARG A 198 20.54 -26.13 4.66
CA ARG A 198 19.53 -26.47 3.64
C ARG A 198 18.22 -25.72 3.82
N GLU A 199 17.75 -25.57 5.05
CA GLU A 199 16.43 -24.98 5.35
C GLU A 199 16.33 -23.47 5.01
N ILE A 200 17.44 -22.74 5.10
CA ILE A 200 17.48 -21.29 4.80
C ILE A 200 17.70 -21.02 3.30
N LEU A 201 18.40 -21.92 2.60
CA LEU A 201 18.68 -21.76 1.17
C LEU A 201 17.43 -21.97 0.32
N GLU A 202 16.51 -22.80 0.77
CA GLU A 202 15.38 -23.28 -0.02
C GLU A 202 14.12 -22.41 0.12
N LYS A 203 13.96 -21.66 1.22
CA LYS A 203 12.82 -20.75 1.37
C LYS A 203 13.02 -19.50 0.50
N THR A 204 12.25 -19.45 -0.58
CA THR A 204 12.16 -18.33 -1.53
C THR A 204 11.85 -17.03 -0.81
N ASP A 205 12.41 -15.93 -1.31
CA ASP A 205 12.20 -14.60 -0.74
C ASP A 205 10.69 -14.31 -0.75
N PHE A 206 10.12 -14.02 0.42
CA PHE A 206 8.70 -13.76 0.55
C PHE A 206 8.39 -12.45 -0.15
N VAL A 207 7.51 -12.51 -1.16
CA VAL A 207 7.03 -11.34 -1.89
C VAL A 207 5.59 -11.11 -1.49
N LEU A 208 5.32 -9.97 -0.88
CA LEU A 208 3.96 -9.58 -0.51
C LEU A 208 3.14 -9.44 -1.80
N ASN A 209 2.07 -10.24 -1.91
CA ASN A 209 1.22 -10.28 -3.10
C ASN A 209 -0.21 -9.86 -2.76
N GLY A 210 -0.80 -9.01 -3.59
CA GLY A 210 -2.23 -8.71 -3.59
C GLY A 210 -2.99 -9.71 -4.45
N CYS A 211 -3.72 -10.63 -3.82
CA CYS A 211 -4.53 -11.69 -4.45
C CYS A 211 -3.81 -12.53 -5.52
N SER A 212 -2.47 -12.68 -5.44
CA SER A 212 -1.66 -13.33 -6.48
C SER A 212 -1.71 -12.65 -7.87
N ILE A 213 -2.31 -11.45 -7.98
CA ILE A 213 -2.43 -10.68 -9.21
C ILE A 213 -1.33 -9.61 -9.30
N PHE A 214 -0.94 -9.02 -8.17
CA PHE A 214 0.08 -7.97 -8.11
C PHE A 214 1.11 -8.24 -7.03
N SER A 215 2.39 -8.25 -7.39
CA SER A 215 3.49 -8.22 -6.43
C SER A 215 3.80 -6.79 -6.02
N TYR A 216 3.80 -6.52 -4.71
CA TYR A 216 4.22 -5.24 -4.15
C TYR A 216 5.74 -5.11 -4.24
N THR A 217 6.24 -4.75 -5.41
CA THR A 217 7.66 -4.51 -5.66
C THR A 217 7.90 -3.03 -5.95
N ARG A 218 9.12 -2.54 -5.70
CA ARG A 218 9.48 -1.16 -6.06
C ARG A 218 9.36 -0.88 -7.57
N SER A 219 9.45 -1.91 -8.42
CA SER A 219 9.18 -1.80 -9.86
C SER A 219 7.72 -1.50 -10.18
N SER A 220 6.76 -1.89 -9.34
CA SER A 220 5.34 -1.56 -9.51
C SER A 220 5.09 -0.05 -9.45
N ILE A 221 5.94 0.72 -8.76
CA ILE A 221 5.88 2.18 -8.74
C ILE A 221 6.16 2.76 -10.14
N LEU A 222 7.20 2.26 -10.83
CA LEU A 222 7.50 2.71 -12.18
C LEU A 222 6.40 2.32 -13.17
N ALA A 223 5.80 1.14 -13.00
CA ALA A 223 4.67 0.73 -13.83
C ALA A 223 3.45 1.65 -13.65
N VAL A 224 3.13 2.05 -12.41
CA VAL A 224 2.05 3.00 -12.13
C VAL A 224 2.35 4.40 -12.69
N LEU A 225 3.56 4.91 -12.50
CA LEU A 225 3.94 6.22 -13.04
C LEU A 225 3.97 6.22 -14.57
N GLY A 226 4.49 5.15 -15.17
CA GLY A 226 4.53 4.96 -16.62
C GLY A 226 3.14 4.89 -17.23
N THR A 227 2.23 4.11 -16.64
CA THR A 227 0.83 4.03 -17.12
C THR A 227 0.09 5.36 -17.00
N LEU A 228 0.24 6.09 -15.89
CA LEU A 228 -0.33 7.43 -15.73
C LEU A 228 0.21 8.41 -16.79
N LEU A 229 1.51 8.35 -17.07
CA LEU A 229 2.13 9.16 -18.12
C LEU A 229 1.59 8.80 -19.51
N THR A 230 1.50 7.51 -19.84
CA THR A 230 0.96 7.03 -21.12
C THR A 230 -0.49 7.47 -21.32
N TYR A 231 -1.35 7.31 -20.30
CA TYR A 231 -2.75 7.77 -20.38
C TYR A 231 -2.85 9.28 -20.54
N THR A 232 -2.00 10.05 -19.83
CA THR A 232 -1.97 11.51 -19.98
C THR A 232 -1.61 11.91 -21.41
N LEU A 233 -0.59 11.28 -22.00
CA LEU A 233 -0.17 11.55 -23.39
C LEU A 233 -1.23 11.14 -24.41
N LEU A 234 -1.86 9.98 -24.22
CA LEU A 234 -2.90 9.48 -25.13
C LEU A 234 -4.13 10.38 -25.14
N ILE A 235 -4.55 10.87 -23.96
CA ILE A 235 -5.68 11.80 -23.86
C ILE A 235 -5.31 13.18 -24.41
N TYR A 236 -4.06 13.62 -24.29
CA TYR A 236 -3.64 14.90 -24.85
C TYR A 236 -3.54 14.89 -26.38
N GLN A 237 -3.25 13.74 -26.99
CA GLN A 237 -3.13 13.59 -28.44
C GLN A 237 -4.47 13.46 -29.18
N ASN A 238 -5.57 13.22 -28.46
CA ASN A 238 -6.88 12.90 -28.99
C ASN A 238 -7.89 14.03 -28.70
#